data_AF-A0A973L5F9-F1
#
_entry.id   AF-A0A973L5F9-F1
#
_cell.length_a   1.000
_cell.length_b   1.000
_cell.length_c   1.000
_cell.angle_alpha   90.00
_cell.angle_beta   90.00
_cell.angle_gamma   90.00
#
_symmetry.space_group_name_H-M   'P 1'
#
loop_
_entity.id
_entity.type
_entity.pdbx_description
1 polymer ?
#
loop_
_entity_poly.entity_id
_entity_poly.type
_entity_poly.pdbx_seq_one_letter_code
_entity_poly.pdbx_strand_id
1 'polypeptide(L)'
;MAARGDARPAASTTVLHGRGRELDSIRTLLTAARAGNGGVLVVEGEPGAGKSALLEAAATHAASFEVLRTRGIQSGAELAFTGLTELLAPLTERAELTAALTPEQHRTLRTALDARGTAPAGQLPLATAVLALL
;
A
#
# COMPACT_ATOMS: atom_id res chain seq x y z
N MET A 1 26.56 12.48 1.77
CA MET A 1 26.91 11.57 0.66
C MET A 1 25.63 11.26 -0.11
N ALA A 2 25.48 11.93 -1.25
CA ALA A 2 24.48 11.79 -2.33
C ALA A 2 22.99 11.75 -1.97
N ALA A 3 22.36 12.92 -2.10
CA ALA A 3 20.96 13.07 -2.44
C ALA A 3 20.62 12.33 -3.74
N ARG A 4 19.47 11.65 -3.78
CA ARG A 4 18.77 11.31 -5.02
C ARG A 4 17.32 11.74 -4.88
N GLY A 5 17.06 12.95 -5.34
CA GLY A 5 15.74 13.27 -5.89
C GLY A 5 15.60 12.47 -7.18
N ASP A 6 14.79 11.42 -7.13
CA ASP A 6 14.30 10.80 -8.36
C ASP A 6 12.97 11.50 -8.69
N ALA A 7 13.08 12.55 -9.50
CA ALA A 7 11.94 13.20 -10.12
C ALA A 7 11.32 12.19 -11.10
N ARG A 8 10.34 11.42 -10.60
CA ARG A 8 9.59 10.48 -11.42
C ARG A 8 8.92 11.24 -12.57
N PRO A 9 9.06 10.81 -13.83
CA PRO A 9 8.49 11.52 -14.98
C PRO A 9 6.98 11.66 -14.81
N ALA A 10 6.44 12.78 -15.29
CA ALA A 10 5.01 13.10 -15.31
C ALA A 10 4.21 11.89 -15.80
N ALA A 11 3.13 11.58 -15.09
CA ALA A 11 2.22 10.47 -15.38
C ALA A 11 1.85 10.49 -16.86
N SER A 12 2.42 9.58 -17.65
CA SER A 12 1.89 9.28 -18.96
C SER A 12 0.51 8.68 -18.71
N THR A 13 -0.54 9.41 -19.11
CA THR A 13 -1.91 8.90 -19.15
C THR A 13 -1.93 7.74 -20.13
N THR A 14 -1.59 6.56 -19.62
CA THR A 14 -1.55 5.33 -20.39
C THR A 14 -3.01 4.96 -20.64
N VAL A 15 -3.48 5.23 -21.85
CA VAL A 15 -4.81 4.83 -22.27
C VAL A 15 -4.82 3.30 -22.35
N LEU A 16 -5.56 2.66 -21.44
CA LEU A 16 -5.71 1.21 -21.41
C LEU A 16 -6.80 0.78 -22.40
N HIS A 17 -6.40 0.23 -23.54
CA HIS A 17 -7.34 -0.33 -24.51
C HIS A 17 -7.76 -1.75 -24.10
N GLY A 18 -9.05 -2.06 -24.24
CA GLY A 18 -9.59 -3.42 -24.02
C GLY A 18 -9.72 -3.87 -22.55
N ARG A 19 -9.51 -2.98 -21.58
CA ARG A 19 -9.55 -3.28 -20.14
C ARG A 19 -10.81 -2.79 -19.43
N GLY A 20 -11.92 -2.69 -20.17
CA GLY A 20 -13.18 -2.14 -19.65
C GLY A 20 -13.67 -2.87 -18.40
N ARG A 21 -13.69 -4.21 -18.44
CA ARG A 21 -14.17 -5.05 -17.33
C ARG A 21 -13.30 -4.91 -16.08
N GLU A 22 -11.98 -4.90 -16.25
CA GLU A 22 -11.05 -4.75 -15.12
C GLU A 22 -11.16 -3.36 -14.49
N LEU A 23 -11.30 -2.31 -15.31
CA LEU A 23 -11.54 -0.95 -14.82
C LEU A 23 -12.90 -0.82 -14.13
N ASP A 24 -13.94 -1.51 -14.60
CA ASP A 24 -15.26 -1.56 -13.94
C ASP A 24 -15.17 -2.21 -12.56
N SER A 25 -14.46 -3.33 -12.43
CA SER A 25 -14.22 -3.98 -11.14
C SER A 25 -13.50 -3.05 -10.16
N ILE A 26 -12.47 -2.32 -10.63
CA ILE A 26 -11.77 -1.32 -9.82
C ILE A 26 -12.71 -0.19 -9.38
N ARG A 27 -13.49 0.38 -10.31
CA ARG A 27 -14.44 1.45 -10.00
C ARG A 27 -15.49 1.02 -8.99
N THR A 28 -15.99 -0.21 -9.12
CA THR A 28 -16.97 -0.80 -8.21
C THR A 28 -16.39 -0.93 -6.81
N LEU A 29 -15.17 -1.48 -6.69
CA LEU A 29 -14.47 -1.60 -5.42
C LEU A 29 -14.24 -0.23 -4.76
N LEU A 30 -13.75 0.75 -5.50
CA LEU A 30 -13.53 2.10 -4.98
C LEU A 30 -14.84 2.78 -4.54
N THR A 31 -15.94 2.52 -5.24
CA THR A 31 -17.26 3.05 -4.88
C THR A 31 -17.76 2.43 -3.58
N ALA A 32 -17.62 1.11 -3.41
CA ALA A 32 -17.96 0.44 -2.15
C ALA A 32 -17.08 0.94 -0.98
N ALA A 33 -15.78 1.13 -1.21
CA ALA A 33 -14.86 1.64 -0.20
C ALA A 33 -15.23 3.05 0.28
N ARG A 34 -15.69 3.94 -0.63
CA ARG A 34 -16.22 5.27 -0.24
C ARG A 34 -17.45 5.18 0.66
N ALA A 35 -18.25 4.13 0.50
CA ALA A 35 -19.41 3.86 1.35
C ALA A 35 -19.05 3.13 2.66
N GLY A 36 -17.76 2.99 2.99
CA GLY A 36 -17.28 2.30 4.18
C GLY A 36 -17.13 0.78 4.03
N ASN A 37 -17.39 0.23 2.84
CA ASN A 37 -17.28 -1.20 2.56
C ASN A 37 -15.97 -1.48 1.82
N GLY A 38 -14.90 -1.73 2.59
CA GLY A 38 -13.59 -2.10 2.06
C GLY A 38 -13.62 -3.46 1.34
N GLY A 39 -12.61 -3.71 0.51
CA GLY A 39 -12.47 -4.98 -0.19
C GLY A 39 -11.10 -5.16 -0.82
N VAL A 40 -10.87 -6.32 -1.41
CA VAL A 40 -9.59 -6.71 -2.01
C VAL A 40 -9.83 -7.15 -3.46
N LEU A 41 -8.97 -6.71 -4.37
CA LEU A 41 -8.93 -7.17 -5.75
C LEU A 41 -7.53 -7.73 -6.05
N VAL A 42 -7.48 -8.96 -6.55
CA VAL A 42 -6.24 -9.61 -6.99
C VAL A 42 -6.16 -9.52 -8.51
N VAL A 43 -5.02 -9.05 -9.02
CA VAL A 43 -4.75 -8.96 -10.46
C VAL A 43 -3.72 -10.03 -10.83
N GLU A 44 -4.19 -11.07 -11.50
CA GLU A 44 -3.35 -12.16 -12.01
C GLU A 44 -3.21 -12.08 -13.53
N GLY A 45 -2.08 -12.54 -14.06
CA GLY A 45 -1.85 -12.62 -15.49
C GLY A 45 -0.38 -12.81 -15.82
N GLU A 46 -0.09 -13.04 -17.09
CA GLU A 46 1.26 -13.33 -17.57
C GLU A 46 2.23 -12.14 -17.43
N PRO A 47 3.55 -12.38 -17.40
CA PRO A 47 4.54 -11.33 -17.56
C PRO A 47 4.24 -10.48 -18.80
N GLY A 48 4.30 -9.15 -18.67
CA GLY A 48 3.99 -8.23 -19.77
C GLY A 48 2.49 -8.00 -20.06
N ALA A 49 1.55 -8.67 -19.37
CA ALA A 49 0.11 -8.51 -19.59
C ALA A 49 -0.47 -7.11 -19.23
N GLY A 50 0.36 -6.17 -18.76
CA GLY A 50 -0.05 -4.81 -18.41
C GLY A 50 -0.58 -4.64 -16.98
N LYS A 51 -0.34 -5.60 -16.06
CA LYS A 51 -0.78 -5.53 -14.66
C LYS A 51 -0.36 -4.25 -13.95
N SER A 52 0.89 -3.82 -14.13
CA SER A 52 1.38 -2.56 -13.54
C SER A 52 0.65 -1.35 -14.11
N ALA A 53 0.34 -1.33 -15.41
CA ALA A 53 -0.43 -0.25 -16.03
C ALA A 53 -1.88 -0.22 -15.49
N LEU A 54 -2.47 -1.37 -15.22
CA LEU A 54 -3.79 -1.48 -14.59
C LEU A 54 -3.78 -0.94 -13.14
N LEU A 55 -2.75 -1.24 -12.35
CA LEU A 55 -2.60 -0.71 -10.99
C LEU A 55 -2.34 0.81 -10.98
N GLU A 56 -1.58 1.32 -11.96
CA GLU A 56 -1.40 2.77 -12.13
C GLU A 56 -2.75 3.44 -12.47
N ALA A 57 -3.54 2.86 -13.37
CA ALA A 57 -4.88 3.35 -13.67
C ALA A 57 -5.82 3.30 -12.44
N ALA A 58 -5.73 2.26 -11.60
CA ALA A 58 -6.50 2.16 -10.38
C ALA A 58 -6.21 3.34 -9.43
N ALA A 59 -4.94 3.68 -9.25
CA ALA A 59 -4.54 4.82 -8.45
C ALA A 59 -5.07 6.16 -9.00
N THR A 60 -5.06 6.35 -10.32
CA THR A 60 -5.65 7.54 -10.95
C THR A 60 -7.16 7.65 -10.66
N HIS A 61 -7.89 6.53 -10.63
CA HIS A 61 -9.32 6.51 -10.27
C HIS A 61 -9.58 6.67 -8.77
N ALA A 62 -8.55 6.49 -7.94
CA ALA A 62 -8.59 6.60 -6.50
C ALA A 62 -8.19 7.99 -5.98
N ALA A 63 -8.34 9.05 -6.78
CA ALA A 63 -7.92 10.42 -6.43
C ALA A 63 -8.53 10.98 -5.10
N SER A 64 -9.63 10.39 -4.63
CA SER A 64 -10.25 10.73 -3.33
C SER A 64 -9.68 9.96 -2.14
N PHE A 65 -8.69 9.09 -2.36
CA PHE A 65 -8.08 8.23 -1.35
C PHE A 65 -6.59 8.54 -1.25
N GLU A 66 -6.03 8.23 -0.08
CA GLU A 66 -4.58 8.08 0.02
C GLU A 66 -4.14 6.76 -0.63
N VAL A 67 -3.24 6.84 -1.61
CA VAL A 67 -2.74 5.67 -2.34
C VAL A 67 -1.34 5.32 -1.86
N LEU A 68 -1.25 4.23 -1.10
CA LEU A 68 0.02 3.63 -0.70
C LEU A 68 0.43 2.54 -1.70
N ARG A 69 1.74 2.43 -1.98
CA ARG A 69 2.29 1.47 -2.93
C ARG A 69 3.51 0.79 -2.36
N THR A 70 3.60 -0.51 -2.60
CA THR A 70 4.76 -1.34 -2.26
C THR A 70 5.05 -2.30 -3.40
N ARG A 71 6.25 -2.87 -3.45
CA ARG A 71 6.63 -3.89 -4.43
C ARG A 71 7.02 -5.17 -3.71
N GLY A 72 6.34 -6.26 -4.02
CA GLY A 72 6.82 -7.59 -3.64
C GLY A 72 8.01 -7.96 -4.49
N ILE A 73 9.22 -7.90 -3.94
CA ILE A 73 10.43 -8.44 -4.55
C ILE A 73 10.74 -9.81 -3.94
N GLN A 74 11.20 -10.77 -4.76
CA GLN A 74 11.50 -12.12 -4.29
C GLN A 74 12.55 -12.12 -3.17
N SER A 75 13.56 -11.26 -3.28
CA SER A 75 14.60 -11.07 -2.26
C SER A 75 14.07 -10.49 -0.93
N GLY A 76 12.88 -9.90 -0.92
CA GLY A 76 12.23 -9.37 0.28
C GLY A 76 11.54 -10.45 1.12
N ALA A 77 11.42 -11.68 0.61
CA ALA A 77 10.80 -12.78 1.33
C ALA A 77 11.59 -13.23 2.57
N GLU A 78 12.89 -12.94 2.62
CA GLU A 78 13.77 -13.30 3.75
C GLU A 78 13.58 -12.38 4.97
N LEU A 79 12.99 -11.19 4.76
CA LEU A 79 12.79 -10.19 5.80
C LEU A 79 11.29 -10.03 6.08
N ALA A 80 10.87 -10.48 7.27
CA ALA A 80 9.48 -10.38 7.70
C ALA A 80 8.96 -8.95 7.59
N PHE A 81 7.75 -8.79 7.04
CA PHE A 81 7.04 -7.52 6.94
C PHE A 81 7.71 -6.40 6.13
N THR A 82 8.78 -6.66 5.36
CA THR A 82 9.44 -5.62 4.53
C THR A 82 8.48 -4.87 3.63
N GLY A 83 7.58 -5.58 2.93
CA GLY A 83 6.58 -4.95 2.09
C GLY A 83 5.60 -4.06 2.87
N LEU A 84 5.29 -4.42 4.12
CA LEU A 84 4.47 -3.62 5.02
C LEU A 84 5.23 -2.39 5.53
N THR A 85 6.53 -2.53 5.83
CA THR A 85 7.41 -1.40 6.19
C THR A 85 7.46 -0.37 5.08
N GLU A 86 7.71 -0.79 3.85
CA GLU A 86 7.69 0.11 2.69
C GLU A 86 6.31 0.75 2.49
N LEU A 87 5.23 -0.02 2.69
CA LEU A 87 3.87 0.47 2.52
C LEU A 87 3.49 1.53 3.55
N LEU A 88 3.90 1.37 4.81
CA LEU A 88 3.51 2.23 5.94
C LEU A 88 4.47 3.40 6.16
N ALA A 89 5.68 3.39 5.58
CA ALA A 89 6.67 4.45 5.76
C ALA A 89 6.09 5.87 5.59
N PRO A 90 5.31 6.18 4.52
CA PRO A 90 4.75 7.52 4.32
C PRO A 90 3.78 7.98 5.42
N LEU A 91 3.13 7.03 6.11
CA LEU A 91 2.20 7.31 7.19
C LEU A 91 2.94 7.46 8.53
N THR A 92 3.92 6.60 8.79
CA THR A 92 4.71 6.65 10.03
C THR A 92 5.59 7.89 10.13
N GLU A 93 5.94 8.52 9.01
CA GLU A 93 6.67 9.79 8.98
C GLU A 93 5.78 11.00 9.35
N ARG A 94 4.45 10.84 9.39
CA ARG A 94 3.52 11.90 9.78
C ARG A 94 3.34 11.93 11.29
N ALA A 95 3.85 13.00 11.90
CA ALA A 95 3.74 13.22 13.34
C ALA A 95 2.28 13.23 13.84
N GLU A 96 1.36 13.76 13.04
CA GLU A 96 -0.07 13.84 13.38
C GLU A 96 -0.72 12.46 13.53
N LEU A 97 -0.48 11.55 12.58
CA LEU A 97 -1.03 10.19 12.60
C LEU A 97 -0.41 9.36 13.73
N THR A 98 0.91 9.51 13.93
CA THR A 98 1.61 8.77 14.98
C THR A 98 1.27 9.28 16.38
N ALA A 99 0.93 10.56 16.55
CA ALA A 99 0.50 11.11 17.83
C ALA A 99 -0.86 10.55 18.31
N ALA A 100 -1.72 10.09 17.40
CA ALA A 100 -3.01 9.49 17.74
C ALA A 100 -2.91 8.05 18.27
N LEU A 101 -1.75 7.41 18.12
CA LEU A 101 -1.54 6.02 18.53
C LEU A 101 -1.35 5.88 20.04
N THR A 102 -1.91 4.80 20.59
CA THR A 102 -1.59 4.37 21.95
C THR A 102 -0.13 3.89 22.07
N PRO A 103 0.47 3.90 23.28
CA PRO A 103 1.83 3.38 23.48
C PRO A 103 2.00 1.90 23.11
N GLU A 104 0.92 1.12 23.12
CA GLU A 104 0.93 -0.29 22.70
C GLU A 104 0.94 -0.45 21.18
N GLN A 105 0.15 0.36 20.47
CA GLN A 105 0.15 0.38 19.00
C GLN A 105 1.51 0.86 18.47
N HIS A 106 2.10 1.89 19.10
CA HIS A 106 3.46 2.35 18.81
C HIS A 106 4.49 1.22 18.92
N ARG A 107 4.47 0.48 20.03
CA ARG A 107 5.38 -0.64 20.25
C ARG A 107 5.17 -1.74 19.21
N THR A 108 3.91 -2.08 18.92
CA THR A 108 3.55 -3.11 17.95
C THR A 108 4.05 -2.77 16.55
N LEU A 109 3.80 -1.55 16.07
CA LEU A 109 4.33 -1.08 14.79
C LEU A 109 5.85 -1.10 14.79
N ARG A 110 6.50 -0.51 15.80
CA ARG A 110 7.97 -0.47 15.86
C ARG A 110 8.59 -1.87 15.83
N THR A 111 8.00 -2.84 16.53
CA THR A 111 8.48 -4.23 16.53
C THR A 111 8.30 -4.91 15.18
N ALA A 112 7.14 -4.72 14.53
CA ALA A 112 6.87 -5.31 13.22
C ALA A 112 7.69 -4.68 12.09
N LEU A 113 8.01 -3.40 12.21
CA LEU A 113 8.75 -2.62 11.21
C LEU A 113 10.28 -2.61 11.47
N ASP A 114 10.76 -3.18 12.60
CA ASP A 114 12.19 -3.31 12.86
C ASP A 114 12.81 -4.31 11.87
N ALA A 115 13.89 -3.90 11.21
CA ALA A 115 14.64 -4.71 10.25
C ALA A 115 15.19 -6.03 10.85
N ARG A 116 15.16 -6.17 12.17
CA ARG A 116 15.51 -7.39 12.91
C ARG A 116 14.44 -8.50 12.85
N GLY A 117 13.26 -8.23 12.26
CA GLY A 117 12.31 -9.26 11.85
C GLY A 117 11.59 -9.99 13.01
N THR A 118 11.49 -9.37 14.18
CA THR A 118 10.73 -9.97 15.29
C THR A 118 9.24 -9.89 15.00
N ALA A 119 8.58 -11.05 14.90
CA ALA A 119 7.13 -11.07 14.72
C ALA A 119 6.43 -10.37 15.89
N PRO A 120 5.46 -9.46 15.64
CA PRO A 120 4.66 -8.87 16.70
C PRO A 120 3.87 -9.96 17.43
N ALA A 121 3.35 -9.65 18.62
CA ALA A 121 2.63 -10.58 19.51
C ALA A 121 1.33 -11.18 18.94
N GLY A 122 1.04 -10.98 17.65
CA GLY A 122 -0.08 -11.55 16.91
C GLY A 122 -0.44 -10.72 15.68
N GLN A 123 -1.24 -11.29 14.78
CA GLN A 123 -1.77 -10.59 13.60
C GLN A 123 -2.81 -9.52 13.98
N LEU A 124 -3.62 -9.76 15.01
CA LEU A 124 -4.68 -8.83 15.45
C LEU A 124 -4.12 -7.52 16.06
N PRO A 125 -3.13 -7.55 16.97
CA PRO A 125 -2.50 -6.32 17.44
C PRO A 125 -1.86 -5.51 16.31
N LEU A 126 -1.20 -6.17 15.36
CA LEU A 126 -0.62 -5.51 14.20
C LEU A 126 -1.70 -4.86 13.33
N ALA A 127 -2.76 -5.60 12.97
CA ALA A 127 -3.86 -5.08 12.18
C ALA A 127 -4.52 -3.87 12.86
N THR A 128 -4.72 -3.92 14.17
CA THR A 128 -5.31 -2.81 14.95
C THR A 128 -4.39 -1.59 14.96
N ALA A 129 -3.08 -1.79 15.10
CA ALA A 129 -2.11 -0.70 15.09
C ALA A 129 -1.98 -0.05 13.70
N VAL A 130 -2.08 -0.84 12.63
CA VAL A 130 -2.13 -0.34 11.25
C VAL A 130 -3.42 0.42 10.99
N LEU A 131 -4.58 -0.11 11.42
CA LEU A 131 -5.87 0.57 11.28
C LEU A 131 -5.91 1.91 12.02
N ALA A 132 -5.27 2.01 13.20
CA ALA A 132 -5.21 3.26 13.95
C ALA A 132 -4.32 4.34 13.30
N LEU A 133 -3.52 3.97 12.30
CA LEU A 133 -2.68 4.88 11.52
C LEU A 133 -3.40 5.43 10.28
N LEU A 134 -4.53 4.85 9.89
CA LEU A 134 -5.36 5.20 8.72
C LEU A 134 -6.54 6.08 9.12
#